data_AF-W4VQI0-F1
#
_entry.id   AF-W4VQI0-F1
#
_cell.length_a   1.000
_cell.length_b   1.000
_cell.length_c   1.000
_cell.angle_alpha   90.00
_cell.angle_beta   90.00
_cell.angle_gamma   90.00
#
_symmetry.space_group_name_H-M   'P 1'
#
loop_
_entity.id
_entity.type
_entity.pdbx_description
1 polymer ?
#
loop_
_entity_poly.entity_id
_entity_poly.type
_entity_poly.pdbx_seq_one_letter_code
_entity_poly.pdbx_strand_id
1 'polypeptide(L)' 'MNRKEKIWGLIILIIVFLGYLIPYTFLSNVTKWYGSFLLWSILAILIILVNYFLTKSWRDDK' A
#
# COMPACT_ATOMS: atom_id res chain seq x y z
N MET A 1 20.60 3.85 1.21
CA MET A 1 19.28 4.00 0.60
C MET A 1 19.26 5.21 -0.31
N ASN A 2 19.10 4.97 -1.60
CA ASN A 2 18.89 6.00 -2.62
C ASN A 2 17.62 6.83 -2.30
N ARG A 3 17.56 8.08 -2.77
CA ARG A 3 16.41 8.97 -2.52
C ARG A 3 15.10 8.35 -2.99
N LYS A 4 15.14 7.60 -4.11
CA LYS A 4 14.00 6.85 -4.65
C LYS A 4 13.52 5.75 -3.71
N GLU A 5 14.44 4.97 -3.13
CA GLU A 5 14.09 3.90 -2.17
C GLU A 5 13.46 4.45 -0.89
N LYS A 6 13.93 5.61 -0.41
CA LYS A 6 13.30 6.29 0.73
C LYS A 6 11.87 6.72 0.43
N ILE A 7 11.63 7.26 -0.78
CA ILE A 7 10.28 7.64 -1.22
C ILE A 7 9.37 6.42 -1.32
N TRP A 8 9.83 5.33 -1.95
CA TRP A 8 9.05 4.09 -2.05
C TRP A 8 8.77 3.47 -0.67
N GLY A 9 9.76 3.46 0.23
CA GLY A 9 9.56 3.02 1.62
C GLY A 9 8.53 3.87 2.36
N LEU A 10 8.53 5.19 2.17
CA LEU A 10 7.52 6.08 2.73
C LEU A 10 6.12 5.79 2.16
N ILE A 11 6.01 5.52 0.85
CA ILE A 11 4.75 5.14 0.21
C ILE A 11 4.20 3.85 0.81
N ILE A 12 5.04 2.83 1.00
CA ILE A 12 4.62 1.57 1.66
C ILE A 12 4.10 1.87 3.07
N LEU A 13 4.80 2.70 3.84
CA LEU A 13 4.41 3.07 5.19
C LEU A 13 3.04 3.77 5.20
N ILE A 14 2.79 4.68 4.27
CA ILE A 14 1.48 5.33 4.12
C ILE A 14 0.38 4.29 3.79
N ILE A 15 0.64 3.36 2.86
CA ILE A 15 -0.34 2.33 2.49
C ILE A 15 -0.68 1.42 3.70
N VAL A 16 0.32 1.02 4.48
CA VAL A 16 0.12 0.25 5.73
C VAL A 16 -0.72 1.06 6.72
N PHE A 17 -0.42 2.36 6.85
CA PHE A 17 -1.16 3.24 7.75
C PHE A 17 -2.62 3.40 7.31
N LEU A 18 -2.89 3.50 6.00
CA LEU A 18 -4.25 3.51 5.45
C LEU A 18 -4.99 2.19 5.68
N GLY A 19 -4.28 1.05 5.66
CA GLY A 19 -4.84 -0.24 6.03
C GLY A 19 -5.32 -0.32 7.48
N TYR A 20 -4.78 0.52 8.37
CA TYR A 20 -5.25 0.66 9.75
C TYR A 20 -6.21 1.84 9.96
N LEU A 21 -6.07 2.94 9.23
CA LEU A 21 -6.96 4.07 9.40
C LEU A 21 -8.34 3.75 8.83
N ILE A 22 -8.38 3.32 7.57
CA ILE A 22 -9.63 3.27 6.83
C ILE A 22 -10.66 2.29 7.44
N PRO A 23 -10.30 1.06 7.89
CA PRO A 23 -11.25 0.16 8.52
C PRO A 23 -11.77 0.70 9.86
N TYR A 24 -10.90 1.37 10.62
CA TYR A 24 -11.19 1.76 12.00
C TYR A 24 -11.75 3.17 12.14
N THR A 25 -11.69 3.99 11.08
CA THR A 25 -12.31 5.33 11.05
C THR A 25 -13.48 5.39 10.08
N PHE A 26 -13.22 5.24 8.77
CA PHE A 26 -14.22 5.47 7.72
C PHE A 26 -15.19 4.31 7.51
N LEU A 27 -14.71 3.06 7.56
CA LEU A 27 -15.54 1.86 7.45
C LEU A 27 -16.02 1.32 8.80
N SER A 28 -15.77 2.04 9.90
CA SER A 28 -16.17 1.64 11.25
C SER A 28 -17.66 1.35 11.39
N ASN A 29 -18.51 2.08 10.65
CA ASN A 29 -19.97 1.90 10.63
C ASN A 29 -20.47 1.01 9.48
N VAL A 30 -19.57 0.52 8.62
CA VAL A 30 -19.92 -0.34 7.50
C VAL A 30 -19.84 -1.79 7.95
N THR A 31 -20.97 -2.32 8.45
CA THR A 31 -21.11 -3.73 8.86
C THR A 31 -21.06 -4.74 7.71
N LYS A 32 -20.76 -4.28 6.49
CA LYS A 32 -20.86 -5.07 5.26
C LYS A 32 -19.49 -5.50 4.76
N TRP A 33 -19.30 -6.82 4.69
CA TRP A 33 -18.03 -7.48 4.34
C TRP A 33 -17.46 -7.08 2.97
N TYR A 34 -18.31 -6.75 2.00
CA TYR A 34 -17.87 -6.39 0.65
C TYR A 34 -17.07 -5.08 0.60
N GLY A 35 -17.34 -4.12 1.50
CA GLY A 35 -16.57 -2.87 1.58
C GLY A 35 -15.15 -3.12 2.05
N SER A 36 -15.00 -3.99 3.05
CA SER A 36 -13.69 -4.46 3.53
C SER A 36 -12.96 -5.22 2.42
N PHE A 37 -13.59 -6.20 1.79
CA PHE A 37 -12.95 -7.01 0.74
C PHE A 37 -12.39 -6.17 -0.42
N LEU A 38 -13.16 -5.18 -0.89
CA LEU A 38 -12.74 -4.28 -1.97
C LEU A 38 -11.53 -3.42 -1.54
N LEU A 39 -11.58 -2.85 -0.33
CA LEU A 39 -10.46 -2.07 0.23
C LEU A 39 -9.19 -2.91 0.34
N TRP A 40 -9.28 -4.09 0.96
CA TRP A 40 -8.12 -4.97 1.14
C TRP A 40 -7.54 -5.41 -0.21
N SER A 41 -8.38 -5.66 -1.21
CA SER A 41 -7.93 -5.99 -2.57
C SER A 41 -7.17 -4.83 -3.22
N ILE A 42 -7.66 -3.59 -3.11
CA ILE A 42 -6.98 -2.40 -3.63
C ILE A 42 -5.63 -2.19 -2.94
N LEU A 43 -5.58 -2.27 -1.60
CA LEU A 43 -4.34 -2.10 -0.86
C LEU A 43 -3.30 -3.17 -1.23
N ALA A 44 -3.74 -4.42 -1.41
CA ALA A 44 -2.86 -5.50 -1.86
C ALA A 44 -2.26 -5.21 -3.25
N ILE A 45 -3.09 -4.80 -4.22
CA ILE A 45 -2.64 -4.43 -5.57
C ILE A 45 -1.63 -3.28 -5.51
N LEU A 46 -1.90 -2.24 -4.71
CA LEU A 46 -0.99 -1.12 -4.53
C LEU A 46 0.37 -1.56 -3.98
N ILE A 47 0.39 -2.43 -2.97
CA ILE A 47 1.63 -2.99 -2.40
C ILE A 47 2.41 -3.77 -3.45
N ILE A 48 1.74 -4.60 -4.27
CA ILE A 48 2.37 -5.37 -5.34
C ILE A 48 3.01 -4.43 -6.37
N LEU A 49 2.30 -3.40 -6.82
CA LEU A 49 2.80 -2.43 -7.78
C LEU A 49 4.02 -1.67 -7.23
N VAL A 50 3.94 -1.18 -5.99
CA VAL A 50 5.05 -0.49 -5.33
C VAL A 50 6.29 -1.38 -5.24
N ASN A 51 6.12 -2.64 -4.84
CA ASN A 51 7.22 -3.60 -4.79
C ASN A 51 7.79 -3.89 -6.18
N TYR A 52 6.94 -4.02 -7.19
CA TYR A 52 7.37 -4.23 -8.57
C TYR A 52 8.25 -3.06 -9.07
N PHE A 53 7.82 -1.81 -8.86
CA PHE A 53 8.60 -0.64 -9.26
C PHE A 53 9.89 -0.49 -8.47
N LEU A 54 9.86 -0.74 -7.15
CA LEU A 54 11.03 -0.72 -6.30
C LEU A 54 12.07 -1.75 -6.78
N THR A 55 11.63 -3.00 -7.00
CA THR A 55 12.51 -4.10 -7.43
C THR A 55 13.01 -3.91 -8.86
N LYS A 56 12.18 -3.34 -9.75
CA LYS A 56 12.60 -3.00 -11.11
C LYS A 56 13.71 -1.96 -11.09
N SER A 57 13.63 -0.95 -10.22
CA SER A 57 14.70 0.06 -10.10
C SER A 57 16.03 -0.52 -9.65
N TRP A 58 16.03 -1.60 -8.87
CA TRP A 58 17.25 -2.33 -8.50
C TRP A 58 17.87 -3.10 -9.67
N ARG A 59 17.08 -3.44 -10.69
CA ARG A 59 17.59 -4.10 -11.90
C ARG A 59 18.28 -3.13 -12.84
N ASP A 60 17.78 -1.89 -12.91
CA ASP A 60 18.32 -0.83 -13.78
C ASP A 60 19.55 -0.11 -13.16
N ASP A 61 19.79 -0.26 -11.85
CA ASP A 61 21.00 0.24 -11.16
C ASP A 61 22.24 -0.68 -11.35
N LYS A 62 22.20 -1.63 -12.29
CA LYS A 62 23.35 -2.44 -12.77
C LYS A 62 23.71 -2.08 -14.20
#